data_AF-A0A7S0PWH9-F1
#
_entry.id   AF-A0A7S0PWH9-F1
#
_cell.length_a   1.000
_cell.length_b   1.000
_cell.length_c   1.000
_cell.angle_alpha   90.00
_cell.angle_beta   90.00
_cell.angle_gamma   90.00
#
_symmetry.space_group_name_H-M   'P 1'
#
loop_
_entity.id
_entity.type
_entity.pdbx_description
1 polymer ?
#
loop_
_entity_poly.entity_id
_entity_poly.type
_entity_poly.pdbx_seq_one_letter_code
_entity_poly.pdbx_strand_id
1 'polypeptide(L)'
;VPVDSQTARRRSAVVSGLRDLDYLPAAEMSALVVFSGGYASDSLGRYLQALSLTPDELGTYTERGCVINIGEGVPLSLEHETRVGRVLRAACEMRLARFATSTESDEALLLQPSLEDRLRESVHFRLSCKRTLAACCARAQAWVERPTAMASLRRPWRVNIRTSG
;
A
#
# COMPACT_ATOMS: atom_id res chain seq x y z
N VAL A 1 16.63 2.27 11.22
CA VAL A 1 17.49 1.22 11.82
C VAL A 1 18.12 0.44 10.67
N PRO A 2 19.47 0.35 10.59
CA PRO A 2 20.10 -0.50 9.59
C PRO A 2 19.60 -1.94 9.77
N VAL A 3 19.05 -2.51 8.70
CA VAL A 3 18.60 -3.91 8.70
C VAL A 3 19.84 -4.76 8.52
N ASP A 4 20.07 -5.74 9.39
CA ASP A 4 21.20 -6.64 9.22
C ASP A 4 21.06 -7.43 7.90
N SER A 5 22.20 -7.85 7.32
CA SER A 5 22.22 -8.52 6.01
C SER A 5 21.45 -9.86 5.96
N GLN A 6 21.33 -10.57 7.08
CA GLN A 6 20.59 -11.82 7.22
C GLN A 6 19.08 -11.55 7.24
N THR A 7 18.62 -10.54 7.98
CA THR A 7 17.22 -10.09 7.95
C THR A 7 16.81 -9.66 6.55
N ALA A 8 17.68 -8.93 5.84
CA ALA A 8 17.42 -8.55 4.45
C ALA A 8 17.28 -9.76 3.53
N ARG A 9 18.18 -10.75 3.63
CA ARG A 9 18.10 -12.00 2.85
C ARG A 9 16.84 -12.81 3.14
N ARG A 10 16.47 -12.97 4.41
CA ARG A 10 15.23 -13.70 4.81
C ARG A 10 13.98 -13.01 4.24
N ARG A 11 13.92 -11.69 4.30
CA ARG A 11 12.83 -10.92 3.72
C ARG A 11 12.76 -11.09 2.19
N SER A 12 13.91 -11.04 1.50
CA SER A 12 13.98 -11.33 0.06
C SER A 12 13.47 -12.74 -0.28
N ALA A 13 13.79 -13.75 0.54
CA ALA A 13 13.31 -15.11 0.33
C ALA A 13 11.78 -15.21 0.45
N VAL A 14 11.18 -14.56 1.46
CA VAL A 14 9.72 -14.51 1.62
C VAL A 14 9.05 -13.83 0.43
N VAL A 15 9.58 -12.68 -0.02
CA VAL A 15 9.06 -11.98 -1.20
C VAL A 15 9.19 -12.83 -2.47
N SER A 16 10.31 -13.56 -2.63
CA SER A 16 10.49 -14.49 -3.74
C SER A 16 9.45 -15.61 -3.71
N GLY A 17 9.23 -16.24 -2.55
CA GLY A 17 8.24 -17.31 -2.42
C GLY A 17 6.82 -16.84 -2.76
N LEU A 18 6.45 -15.61 -2.37
CA LEU A 18 5.17 -15.02 -2.78
C LEU A 18 5.05 -14.83 -4.31
N ARG A 19 6.15 -14.53 -5.01
CA ARG A 19 6.14 -14.45 -6.48
C ARG A 19 6.05 -15.82 -7.12
N ASP A 20 6.80 -16.80 -6.60
CA ASP A 20 6.81 -18.17 -7.11
C ASP A 20 5.43 -18.83 -7.01
N LEU A 21 4.62 -18.40 -6.04
CA LEU A 21 3.24 -18.83 -5.83
C LEU A 21 2.20 -18.00 -6.62
N ASP A 22 2.63 -17.00 -7.39
CA ASP A 22 1.79 -16.05 -8.13
C ASP A 22 0.92 -15.12 -7.25
N TYR A 23 1.33 -14.93 -5.98
CA TYR A 23 0.67 -13.99 -5.04
C TYR A 23 1.17 -12.54 -5.21
N LEU A 24 2.27 -12.34 -5.95
CA LEU A 24 2.86 -11.05 -6.32
C LEU A 24 3.22 -11.01 -7.82
N PRO A 25 2.23 -10.95 -8.73
CA PRO A 25 2.50 -10.97 -10.17
C PRO A 25 3.37 -9.78 -10.59
N ALA A 26 4.33 -10.04 -11.49
CA ALA A 26 5.34 -9.05 -11.89
C ALA A 26 4.73 -7.78 -12.51
N ALA A 27 3.62 -7.91 -13.24
CA ALA A 27 2.88 -6.80 -13.82
C ALA A 27 2.28 -5.87 -12.74
N GLU A 28 1.81 -6.44 -11.63
CA GLU A 28 1.33 -5.63 -10.51
C GLU A 28 2.48 -4.93 -9.81
N MET A 29 3.67 -5.53 -9.70
CA MET A 29 4.84 -4.88 -9.10
C MET A 29 5.25 -3.58 -9.80
N SER A 30 5.17 -3.51 -11.13
CA SER A 30 5.34 -2.26 -11.88
C SER A 30 4.20 -1.27 -11.64
N ALA A 31 2.98 -1.77 -11.42
CA ALA A 31 1.79 -0.97 -11.12
C ALA A 31 1.70 -0.56 -9.63
N LEU A 32 2.47 -1.15 -8.71
CA LEU A 32 2.55 -0.73 -7.30
C LEU A 32 3.04 0.73 -7.16
N VAL A 33 3.59 1.30 -8.23
CA VAL A 33 4.01 2.71 -8.36
C VAL A 33 2.83 3.65 -8.68
N VAL A 34 1.72 3.10 -9.18
CA VAL A 34 0.53 3.82 -9.67
C VAL A 34 -0.72 3.28 -8.96
N PHE A 35 -1.19 4.01 -7.95
CA PHE A 35 -2.51 3.79 -7.36
C PHE A 35 -3.60 4.21 -8.36
N SER A 36 -3.82 3.46 -9.44
CA SER A 36 -4.94 3.73 -10.36
C SER A 36 -6.25 3.52 -9.61
N GLY A 37 -6.96 4.61 -9.30
CA GLY A 37 -8.25 4.57 -8.59
C GLY A 37 -8.18 4.56 -7.06
N GLY A 38 -6.98 4.60 -6.48
CA GLY A 38 -6.80 4.71 -5.02
C GLY A 38 -7.07 3.46 -4.20
N TYR A 39 -6.98 2.31 -4.84
CA TYR A 39 -6.98 1.01 -4.19
C TYR A 39 -5.57 0.45 -4.25
N ALA A 40 -5.07 -0.03 -3.11
CA ALA A 40 -3.93 -0.93 -3.11
C ALA A 40 -4.47 -2.31 -3.56
N SER A 41 -3.74 -3.06 -4.38
CA SER A 41 -4.15 -4.42 -4.73
C SER A 41 -3.90 -5.37 -3.56
N ASP A 42 -4.54 -6.54 -3.54
CA ASP A 42 -4.26 -7.58 -2.54
C ASP A 42 -2.76 -7.98 -2.56
N SER A 43 -2.13 -7.93 -3.74
CA SER A 43 -0.69 -8.14 -3.91
C SER A 43 0.13 -7.05 -3.22
N LEU A 44 -0.27 -5.77 -3.32
CA LEU A 44 0.39 -4.70 -2.55
C LEU A 44 0.26 -4.94 -1.05
N GLY A 45 -0.92 -5.35 -0.59
CA GLY A 45 -1.16 -5.72 0.81
C GLY A 45 -0.22 -6.82 1.31
N ARG A 46 -0.11 -7.91 0.52
CA ARG A 46 0.82 -9.03 0.78
C ARG A 46 2.27 -8.59 0.83
N TYR A 47 2.68 -7.76 -0.12
CA TYR A 47 4.03 -7.23 -0.17
C TYR A 47 4.36 -6.39 1.05
N LEU A 48 3.44 -5.49 1.45
CA LEU A 48 3.62 -4.63 2.62
C LEU A 48 3.67 -5.45 3.91
N GLN A 49 2.86 -6.50 4.03
CA GLN A 49 2.93 -7.46 5.14
C GLN A 49 4.28 -8.16 5.21
N ALA A 50 4.76 -8.72 4.09
CA ALA A 50 6.08 -9.34 4.03
C ALA A 50 7.21 -8.36 4.40
N LEU A 51 7.12 -7.10 3.96
CA LEU A 51 8.10 -6.06 4.32
C LEU A 51 8.08 -5.70 5.81
N SER A 52 6.94 -5.85 6.48
CA SER A 52 6.70 -5.41 7.85
C SER A 52 6.99 -6.49 8.90
N LEU A 53 7.47 -7.66 8.47
CA LEU A 53 7.88 -8.75 9.35
C LEU A 53 9.11 -8.37 10.19
N THR A 54 9.06 -8.70 11.48
CA THR A 54 10.24 -8.66 12.37
C THR A 54 11.17 -9.85 12.11
N PRO A 55 12.42 -9.83 12.61
CA PRO A 55 13.32 -10.99 12.50
C PRO A 55 12.73 -12.30 13.05
N ASP A 56 11.99 -12.23 14.16
CA ASP A 56 11.36 -13.39 14.80
C ASP A 56 10.17 -13.91 13.99
N GLU A 57 9.34 -13.01 13.47
CA GLU A 57 8.24 -13.36 12.56
C GLU A 57 8.79 -13.98 11.27
N LEU A 58 9.86 -13.42 10.70
CA LEU A 58 10.56 -13.98 9.53
C LEU A 58 11.04 -15.40 9.79
N GLY A 59 11.67 -15.64 10.95
CA GLY A 59 12.12 -16.98 11.37
C GLY A 59 10.98 -17.99 11.31
N THR A 60 9.86 -17.64 11.94
CA THR A 60 8.64 -18.47 11.99
C THR A 60 8.13 -18.83 10.59
N TYR A 61 8.10 -17.88 9.66
CA TYR A 61 7.64 -18.13 8.29
C TYR A 61 8.60 -19.01 7.49
N THR A 62 9.91 -18.78 7.62
CA THR A 62 10.93 -19.55 6.91
C THR A 62 11.03 -20.99 7.41
N GLU A 63 10.95 -21.21 8.72
CA GLU A 63 11.06 -22.53 9.33
C GLU A 63 9.82 -23.39 9.08
N ARG A 64 8.64 -22.77 9.01
CA ARG A 64 7.37 -23.48 8.79
C ARG A 64 6.98 -23.63 7.31
N GLY A 65 7.68 -22.97 6.40
CA GLY A 65 7.33 -22.96 4.97
C GLY A 65 5.96 -22.32 4.67
N CYS A 66 5.45 -21.46 5.56
CA CYS A 66 4.07 -20.96 5.52
C CYS A 66 3.92 -19.62 4.79
N VAL A 67 4.75 -19.33 3.78
CA VAL A 67 4.72 -18.04 3.05
C VAL A 67 3.33 -17.73 2.47
N ILE A 68 2.55 -18.76 2.13
CA ILE A 68 1.15 -18.68 1.69
C ILE A 68 0.22 -17.94 2.65
N ASN A 69 0.54 -17.87 3.95
CA ASN A 69 -0.33 -17.25 4.94
C ASN A 69 -0.19 -15.71 4.98
N ILE A 70 0.79 -15.14 4.29
CA ILE A 70 0.92 -13.69 4.16
C ILE A 70 -0.17 -13.18 3.20
N GLY A 71 -0.94 -12.19 3.65
CA GLY A 71 -2.09 -11.66 2.91
C GLY A 71 -3.40 -12.34 3.20
N GLU A 72 -3.37 -13.51 3.84
CA GLU A 72 -4.59 -14.23 4.19
C GLU A 72 -5.40 -13.48 5.25
N GLY A 73 -6.66 -13.89 5.38
CA GLY A 73 -7.66 -13.31 6.28
C GLY A 73 -7.37 -13.46 7.78
N VAL A 74 -6.16 -13.86 8.14
CA VAL A 74 -5.70 -13.98 9.53
C VAL A 74 -4.49 -13.04 9.71
N PRO A 75 -4.64 -11.93 10.44
CA PRO A 75 -3.51 -11.07 10.77
C PRO A 75 -2.57 -11.78 11.73
N LEU A 76 -1.28 -11.56 11.55
CA LEU A 76 -0.23 -12.13 12.39
C LEU A 76 -0.34 -11.67 13.84
N SER A 77 -0.44 -10.35 14.02
CA SER A 77 -0.66 -9.69 15.30
C SER A 77 -1.19 -8.28 15.04
N LEU A 78 -1.80 -7.67 16.05
CA LEU A 78 -2.19 -6.24 15.97
C LEU A 78 -0.97 -5.35 15.72
N GLU A 79 0.17 -5.69 16.34
CA GLU A 79 1.41 -4.94 16.17
C GLU A 79 1.94 -5.03 14.73
N HIS A 80 1.88 -6.22 14.12
CA HIS A 80 2.23 -6.41 12.72
C HIS A 80 1.36 -5.55 11.81
N GLU A 81 0.03 -5.59 11.98
CA GLU A 81 -0.88 -4.75 11.18
C GLU A 81 -0.63 -3.25 11.40
N THR A 82 -0.29 -2.81 12.62
CA THR A 82 0.16 -1.45 12.88
C THR A 82 1.43 -1.08 12.09
N ARG A 83 2.43 -1.98 12.04
CA ARG A 83 3.65 -1.73 11.24
C ARG A 83 3.33 -1.62 9.76
N VAL A 84 2.46 -2.49 9.24
CA VAL A 84 2.01 -2.45 7.84
C VAL A 84 1.31 -1.13 7.51
N GLY A 85 0.39 -0.69 8.36
CA GLY A 85 -0.28 0.61 8.22
C GLY A 85 0.71 1.78 8.21
N ARG A 86 1.73 1.75 9.07
CA ARG A 86 2.79 2.77 9.11
C ARG A 86 3.62 2.78 7.82
N VAL A 87 4.01 1.61 7.30
CA VAL A 87 4.77 1.50 6.04
C VAL A 87 3.94 2.04 4.87
N LEU A 88 2.66 1.65 4.77
CA LEU A 88 1.77 2.16 3.73
C LEU A 88 1.61 3.68 3.81
N ARG A 89 1.34 4.20 5.01
CA ARG A 89 1.22 5.64 5.26
C ARG A 89 2.48 6.38 4.81
N ALA A 90 3.65 5.94 5.25
CA ALA A 90 4.93 6.56 4.89
C ALA A 90 5.17 6.54 3.38
N ALA A 91 4.82 5.44 2.69
CA ALA A 91 4.92 5.35 1.24
C ALA A 91 4.00 6.36 0.53
N CYS A 92 2.75 6.52 1.00
CA CYS A 92 1.83 7.52 0.48
C CYS A 92 2.34 8.95 0.69
N GLU A 93 2.83 9.27 1.89
CA GLU A 93 3.41 10.58 2.23
C GLU A 93 4.62 10.91 1.36
N MET A 94 5.55 9.96 1.21
CA MET A 94 6.71 10.11 0.33
C MET A 94 6.30 10.34 -1.13
N ARG A 95 5.25 9.66 -1.61
CA ARG A 95 4.76 9.83 -2.98
C ARG A 95 4.08 11.18 -3.17
N LEU A 96 3.29 11.63 -2.20
CA LEU A 96 2.66 12.95 -2.18
C LEU A 96 3.71 14.07 -2.22
N ALA A 97 4.77 13.96 -1.43
CA ALA A 97 5.85 14.94 -1.38
C ALA A 97 6.62 15.09 -2.71
N ARG A 98 6.48 14.15 -3.65
CA ARG A 98 7.12 14.22 -4.99
C ARG A 98 6.34 15.09 -5.99
N PHE A 99 5.10 15.47 -5.70
CA PHE A 99 4.38 16.38 -6.58
C PHE A 99 4.92 17.80 -6.41
N ALA A 100 5.20 18.48 -7.51
CA ALA A 100 5.69 19.86 -7.51
C ALA A 100 4.64 20.89 -7.05
N THR A 101 3.35 20.50 -7.01
CA THR A 101 2.23 21.38 -6.65
C THR A 101 1.36 20.76 -5.57
N SER A 102 0.75 21.60 -4.74
CA SER A 102 -0.25 21.16 -3.75
C SER A 102 -1.61 20.90 -4.39
N THR A 103 -2.52 20.24 -3.68
CA THR A 103 -3.90 19.99 -4.14
C THR A 103 -4.62 21.30 -4.43
N GLU A 104 -4.50 22.27 -3.53
CA GLU A 104 -5.11 23.61 -3.60
C GLU A 104 -4.56 24.39 -4.80
N SER A 105 -3.25 24.28 -5.07
CA SER A 105 -2.61 24.90 -6.23
C SER A 105 -3.14 24.34 -7.55
N ASP A 106 -3.39 23.03 -7.64
CA ASP A 106 -3.98 22.42 -8.84
C ASP A 106 -5.45 22.79 -9.01
N GLU A 107 -6.20 22.86 -7.92
CA GLU A 107 -7.60 23.32 -7.94
C GLU A 107 -7.69 24.77 -8.42
N ALA A 108 -6.84 25.66 -7.91
CA ALA A 108 -6.77 27.05 -8.36
C ALA A 108 -6.39 27.16 -9.84
N LEU A 109 -5.47 26.33 -10.32
CA LEU A 109 -5.07 26.30 -11.73
C LEU A 109 -6.22 25.90 -12.65
N LEU A 110 -7.06 24.93 -12.24
CA LEU A 110 -8.21 24.48 -13.01
C LEU A 110 -9.31 25.55 -13.14
N LEU A 111 -9.37 26.51 -12.22
CA LEU A 111 -10.32 27.64 -12.29
C LEU A 111 -9.94 28.68 -13.34
N GLN A 112 -8.72 28.63 -13.89
CA GLN A 112 -8.29 29.58 -14.92
C GLN A 112 -9.00 29.30 -16.25
N PRO A 113 -9.76 30.28 -16.79
CA PRO A 113 -10.50 30.09 -18.04
C PRO A 113 -9.56 30.01 -19.25
N SER A 114 -8.35 30.55 -19.16
CA SER A 114 -7.33 30.54 -20.21
C SER A 114 -6.47 29.27 -20.23
N LEU A 115 -6.73 28.30 -19.35
CA LEU A 115 -5.96 27.06 -19.30
C LEU A 115 -6.33 26.15 -20.49
N GLU A 116 -5.34 25.85 -21.32
CA GLU A 116 -5.44 24.93 -22.46
C GLU A 116 -5.95 23.55 -22.05
N ASP A 117 -6.77 22.90 -22.88
CA ASP A 117 -7.42 21.63 -22.58
C ASP A 117 -6.44 20.50 -22.22
N ARG A 118 -5.32 20.37 -22.95
CA ARG A 118 -4.31 19.34 -22.64
C ARG A 118 -3.64 19.55 -21.28
N LEU A 119 -3.40 20.81 -20.93
CA LEU A 119 -2.87 21.15 -19.61
C LEU A 119 -3.92 20.89 -18.54
N ARG A 120 -5.18 21.23 -18.79
CA ARG A 120 -6.32 20.95 -17.90
C ARG A 120 -6.45 19.45 -17.62
N GLU A 121 -6.40 18.60 -18.64
CA GLU A 121 -6.40 17.14 -18.49
C GLU A 121 -5.24 16.65 -17.62
N SER A 122 -4.03 17.15 -17.88
CA SER A 122 -2.83 16.81 -17.11
C SER A 122 -2.95 17.21 -15.63
N VAL A 123 -3.53 18.38 -15.35
CA VAL A 123 -3.79 18.87 -14.00
C VAL A 123 -4.87 18.03 -13.32
N HIS A 124 -5.96 17.68 -14.01
CA HIS A 124 -6.99 16.78 -13.49
C HIS A 124 -6.42 15.41 -13.11
N PHE A 125 -5.59 14.82 -13.97
CA PHE A 125 -4.95 13.54 -13.70
C PHE A 125 -4.07 13.60 -12.46
N ARG A 126 -3.17 14.59 -12.39
CA ARG A 126 -2.29 14.80 -11.23
C ARG A 126 -3.08 15.03 -9.94
N LEU A 127 -4.11 15.87 -9.98
CA LEU A 127 -4.99 16.16 -8.85
C LEU A 127 -5.69 14.89 -8.36
N SER A 128 -6.20 14.08 -9.28
CA SER A 128 -6.81 12.78 -8.98
C SER A 128 -5.82 11.88 -8.24
N CYS A 129 -4.58 11.74 -8.73
CA CYS A 129 -3.53 10.97 -8.05
C CYS A 129 -3.25 11.49 -6.63
N LYS A 130 -3.16 12.81 -6.42
CA LYS A 130 -2.93 13.40 -5.09
C LYS A 130 -4.08 13.09 -4.13
N ARG A 131 -5.33 13.29 -4.55
CA ARG A 131 -6.51 13.01 -3.72
C ARG A 131 -6.59 11.54 -3.34
N THR A 132 -6.33 10.66 -4.31
CA THR A 132 -6.23 9.23 -4.09
C THR A 132 -5.19 8.87 -3.02
N LEU A 133 -3.96 9.41 -3.14
CA LEU A 133 -2.89 9.12 -2.19
C LEU A 133 -3.19 9.69 -0.80
N ALA A 134 -3.77 10.89 -0.72
CA ALA A 134 -4.19 11.50 0.53
C ALA A 134 -5.27 10.67 1.23
N ALA A 135 -6.26 10.18 0.49
CA ALA A 135 -7.28 9.29 1.02
C ALA A 135 -6.69 7.94 1.49
N CYS A 136 -5.73 7.38 0.76
CA CYS A 136 -5.03 6.16 1.16
C CYS A 136 -4.23 6.39 2.46
N CYS A 137 -3.50 7.52 2.55
CA CYS A 137 -2.77 7.93 3.75
C CYS A 137 -3.70 8.04 4.98
N ALA A 138 -4.84 8.71 4.83
CA ALA A 138 -5.84 8.84 5.90
C ALA A 138 -6.40 7.48 6.34
N ARG A 139 -6.70 6.58 5.40
CA ARG A 139 -7.15 5.20 5.72
C ARG A 139 -6.06 4.39 6.43
N ALA A 140 -4.81 4.50 5.98
CA ALA A 140 -3.68 3.85 6.63
C ALA A 140 -3.48 4.37 8.06
N GLN A 141 -3.65 5.68 8.28
CA GLN A 141 -3.59 6.28 9.61
C GLN A 141 -4.72 5.77 10.53
N ALA A 142 -5.96 5.78 10.04
CA ALA A 142 -7.09 5.25 10.80
C ALA A 142 -6.89 3.76 11.18
N TRP A 143 -6.21 3.00 10.31
CA TRP A 143 -5.86 1.62 10.60
C TRP A 143 -4.74 1.49 11.64
N VAL A 144 -3.71 2.34 11.59
CA VAL A 144 -2.67 2.40 12.63
C VAL A 144 -3.28 2.68 14.01
N GLU A 145 -4.27 3.57 14.07
CA GLU A 145 -4.98 3.93 15.32
C GLU A 145 -5.90 2.82 15.82
N ARG A 146 -6.46 2.03 14.90
CA ARG A 146 -7.43 0.97 15.19
C ARG A 146 -7.09 -0.30 14.39
N PRO A 147 -5.99 -0.98 14.70
CA PRO A 147 -5.62 -2.21 14.01
C PRO A 147 -6.70 -3.26 14.27
N THR A 148 -7.16 -3.93 13.22
CA THR A 148 -8.15 -5.00 13.36
C THR A 148 -7.52 -6.37 13.17
N ALA A 149 -7.72 -7.24 14.15
CA ALA A 149 -7.36 -8.66 14.07
C ALA A 149 -8.27 -9.47 13.12
N MET A 150 -9.27 -8.85 12.48
CA MET A 150 -10.15 -9.47 11.49
C MET A 150 -9.80 -8.93 10.12
N ALA A 151 -9.01 -9.67 9.37
CA ALA A 151 -8.32 -9.24 8.16
C ALA A 151 -9.19 -9.16 6.89
N SER A 152 -10.50 -9.40 6.97
CA SER A 152 -11.33 -9.52 5.75
C SER A 152 -12.11 -8.26 5.33
N LEU A 153 -12.43 -7.31 6.23
CA LEU A 153 -13.42 -6.24 5.94
C LEU A 153 -12.92 -4.79 6.11
N ARG A 154 -11.70 -4.58 6.63
CA ARG A 154 -11.19 -3.23 6.95
C ARG A 154 -9.79 -2.91 6.44
N ARG A 155 -9.20 -3.79 5.62
CA ARG A 155 -7.90 -3.49 5.00
C ARG A 155 -8.07 -2.38 3.95
N PRO A 156 -7.24 -1.32 3.92
CA PRO A 156 -7.35 -0.18 3.00
C PRO A 156 -7.30 -0.55 1.50
N TRP A 157 -6.90 -1.79 1.21
CA TRP A 157 -6.77 -2.38 -0.12
C TRP A 157 -7.88 -3.37 -0.50
N ARG A 158 -8.68 -3.87 0.46
CA ARG A 158 -9.79 -4.77 0.12
C ARG A 158 -11.03 -3.99 -0.26
N VAL A 159 -11.63 -4.37 -1.39
CA VAL A 159 -12.91 -3.85 -1.86
C VAL A 159 -13.98 -4.26 -0.85
N ASN A 160 -14.59 -3.28 -0.17
CA ASN A 160 -15.92 -3.49 0.39
C ASN A 160 -16.88 -3.52 -0.79
N ILE A 161 -17.13 -4.71 -1.35
CA ILE A 161 -18.24 -4.90 -2.26
C ILE A 161 -19.47 -4.62 -1.41
N ARG A 162 -20.07 -3.45 -1.59
CA ARG A 162 -21.44 -3.22 -1.13
C ARG A 162 -22.30 -4.16 -1.96
N THR A 163 -22.55 -5.35 -1.45
CA THR A 163 -23.68 -6.14 -1.92
C THR A 163 -24.90 -5.29 -1.63
N SER A 164 -25.50 -4.73 -2.68
CA SER A 164 -26.77 -4.03 -2.61
C SER A 164 -27.78 -4.92 -1.88
N GLY A 165 -28.13 -4.51 -0.66
CA GLY A 165 -29.22 -5.06 0.14
C GLY A 165 -30.36 -4.06 0.19
#